data_AF-A0A1G8H7I3-F1
#
_entry.id   AF-A0A1G8H7I3-F1
#
_cell.length_a   1.000
_cell.length_b   1.000
_cell.length_c   1.000
_cell.angle_alpha   90.00
_cell.angle_beta   90.00
_cell.angle_gamma   90.00
#
_symmetry.space_group_name_H-M   'P 1'
#
loop_
_entity.id
_entity.type
_entity.pdbx_description
1 polymer ?
#
loop_
_entity_poly.entity_id
_entity_poly.type
_entity_poly.pdbx_seq_one_letter_code
_entity_poly.pdbx_strand_id
1 'polypeptide(L)'
;MEQDSTVVDFAANLLSGLVRLGNPTAVEQVLRDTLPWIRFLPDEDAKIFLRELTEVARGAAALDNLAPVAVLLTQWRHTAEVHADPALHALVTGEPQGDFGPAHIPEETD
;
A
#
# COMPACT_ATOMS: atom_id res chain seq x y z
N MET A 1 -22.46 -13.10 2.45
CA MET A 1 -22.10 -12.71 1.07
C MET A 1 -22.77 -11.39 0.68
N GLU A 2 -24.08 -11.20 0.78
CA GLU A 2 -24.70 -9.88 0.48
C GLU A 2 -24.27 -8.74 1.43
N GLN A 3 -24.04 -9.03 2.73
CA GLN A 3 -23.55 -8.03 3.69
C GLN A 3 -22.14 -7.52 3.38
N ASP A 4 -21.28 -8.36 2.78
CA ASP A 4 -19.90 -7.96 2.48
C ASP A 4 -19.86 -6.95 1.32
N SER A 5 -20.71 -7.12 0.31
CA SER A 5 -20.82 -6.20 -0.82
C SER A 5 -21.27 -4.81 -0.35
N THR A 6 -22.36 -4.72 0.44
CA THR A 6 -22.85 -3.41 0.89
C THR A 6 -21.82 -2.61 1.70
N VAL A 7 -21.00 -3.30 2.51
CA VAL A 7 -19.92 -2.65 3.28
C VAL A 7 -18.78 -2.20 2.36
N VAL A 8 -18.45 -3.02 1.37
CA VAL A 8 -17.44 -2.70 0.35
C VAL A 8 -17.88 -1.49 -0.48
N ASP A 9 -19.13 -1.46 -0.98
CA ASP A 9 -19.67 -0.36 -1.78
C ASP A 9 -19.67 0.93 -0.96
N PHE A 10 -20.09 0.86 0.31
CA PHE A 10 -20.08 2.02 1.20
C PHE A 10 -18.66 2.54 1.44
N ALA A 11 -17.70 1.66 1.73
CA ALA A 11 -16.31 2.02 1.95
C ALA A 11 -15.66 2.59 0.69
N ALA A 12 -15.94 2.02 -0.48
CA ALA A 12 -15.47 2.49 -1.78
C ALA A 12 -16.05 3.87 -2.11
N ASN A 13 -17.35 4.08 -1.87
CA ASN A 13 -18.01 5.37 -2.07
C ASN A 13 -17.52 6.43 -1.08
N LEU A 14 -17.25 6.06 0.18
CA LEU A 14 -16.67 6.97 1.16
C LEU A 14 -15.24 7.39 0.77
N LEU A 15 -14.39 6.43 0.38
CA LEU A 15 -13.03 6.71 -0.12
C LEU A 15 -13.08 7.61 -1.35
N SER A 16 -13.93 7.30 -2.34
CA SER A 16 -14.14 8.12 -3.54
C SER A 16 -14.64 9.53 -3.20
N GLY A 17 -15.53 9.64 -2.22
CA GLY A 17 -16.03 10.91 -1.69
C GLY A 17 -14.93 11.75 -1.03
N LEU A 18 -14.09 11.14 -0.19
CA LEU A 18 -12.96 11.81 0.46
C LEU A 18 -11.93 12.33 -0.55
N VAL A 19 -11.66 11.56 -1.60
CA VAL A 19 -10.80 12.00 -2.72
C VAL A 19 -11.40 13.19 -3.47
N ARG A 20 -12.73 13.24 -3.63
CA ARG A 20 -13.43 14.33 -4.37
C ARG A 20 -13.67 15.59 -3.54
N LEU A 21 -13.80 15.49 -2.21
CA LEU A 21 -14.18 16.60 -1.32
C LEU A 21 -13.08 17.66 -1.09
N GLY A 22 -11.85 17.45 -1.59
CA GLY A 22 -10.99 18.57 -1.96
C GLY A 22 -10.35 19.37 -0.81
N ASN A 23 -9.83 18.69 0.21
CA ASN A 23 -8.71 19.23 1.01
C ASN A 23 -7.66 18.13 1.22
N PRO A 24 -6.64 18.03 0.35
CA PRO A 24 -5.64 16.95 0.43
C PRO A 24 -4.90 16.92 1.77
N THR A 25 -4.69 18.08 2.39
CA THR A 25 -4.07 18.20 3.71
C THR A 25 -4.92 17.58 4.82
N ALA A 26 -6.24 17.77 4.78
CA ALA A 26 -7.14 17.18 5.77
C ALA A 26 -7.24 15.66 5.64
N VAL A 27 -7.29 15.15 4.41
CA VAL A 27 -7.28 13.70 4.13
C VAL A 27 -5.99 13.06 4.60
N GLU A 28 -4.85 13.70 4.32
CA GLU A 28 -3.53 13.26 4.78
C GLU A 28 -3.47 13.19 6.32
N GLN A 29 -4.02 14.20 7.01
CA GLN A 29 -4.03 14.24 8.47
C GLN A 29 -4.87 13.11 9.08
N VAL A 30 -6.09 12.88 8.55
CA VAL A 30 -6.95 11.76 8.97
C VAL A 30 -6.28 10.40 8.71
N LEU A 31 -5.59 10.25 7.59
CA LEU A 31 -4.90 9.00 7.27
C LEU A 31 -3.73 8.74 8.22
N ARG A 32 -2.95 9.76 8.59
CA ARG A 32 -1.89 9.62 9.62
C ARG A 32 -2.46 9.22 10.98
N ASP A 33 -3.60 9.78 11.36
CA ASP A 33 -4.26 9.44 12.63
C ASP A 33 -4.82 8.00 12.61
N THR A 34 -5.31 7.54 11.47
CA THR A 34 -5.93 6.21 11.32
C THR A 34 -4.90 5.10 11.11
N LEU A 35 -3.75 5.41 10.49
CA LEU A 35 -2.71 4.45 10.13
C LEU A 35 -1.42 4.81 10.88
N PRO A 36 -1.30 4.43 12.17
CA PRO A 36 -0.22 4.89 13.03
C PRO A 36 1.17 4.44 12.56
N TRP A 37 1.25 3.40 11.71
CA TRP A 37 2.51 2.91 11.14
C TRP A 37 3.10 3.82 10.06
N ILE A 38 2.33 4.76 9.47
CA ILE A 38 2.85 5.72 8.47
C ILE A 38 4.02 6.54 9.02
N ARG A 39 4.04 6.79 10.34
CA ARG A 39 5.11 7.54 11.00
C ARG A 39 6.51 6.93 10.84
N PHE A 40 6.60 5.65 10.48
CA PHE A 40 7.88 4.95 10.27
C PHE A 40 8.37 5.03 8.83
N LEU A 41 7.55 5.51 7.89
CA LEU A 41 7.97 5.73 6.52
C LEU A 41 8.83 7.01 6.42
N PRO A 42 9.85 7.03 5.55
CA PRO A 42 10.45 8.27 5.08
C PRO A 42 9.40 9.21 4.49
N ASP A 43 9.61 10.53 4.58
CA ASP A 43 8.64 11.52 4.13
C ASP A 43 8.27 11.38 2.65
N GLU A 44 9.24 11.04 1.80
CA GLU A 44 8.99 10.80 0.37
C GLU A 44 8.15 9.54 0.15
N ASP A 45 8.43 8.47 0.88
CA ASP A 45 7.69 7.21 0.80
C ASP A 45 6.25 7.37 1.30
N ALA A 46 6.03 8.16 2.35
CA ALA A 46 4.68 8.51 2.80
C ALA A 46 3.88 9.26 1.72
N LYS A 47 4.52 10.17 0.97
CA LYS A 47 3.86 10.86 -0.16
C LYS A 47 3.56 9.90 -1.32
N ILE A 48 4.45 8.94 -1.59
CA ILE A 48 4.23 7.89 -2.60
C ILE A 48 3.02 7.04 -2.20
N PHE A 49 2.99 6.54 -0.96
CA PHE A 49 1.88 5.77 -0.42
C PHE A 49 0.53 6.48 -0.58
N LEU A 50 0.42 7.75 -0.19
CA LEU A 50 -0.85 8.49 -0.25
C LEU A 50 -1.35 8.67 -1.69
N ARG A 51 -0.43 8.90 -2.63
CA ARG A 51 -0.75 8.97 -4.06
C ARG A 51 -1.24 7.63 -4.59
N GLU A 52 -0.53 6.54 -4.29
CA GLU A 52 -0.92 5.19 -4.70
C GLU A 52 -2.27 4.77 -4.10
N LEU A 53 -2.49 5.07 -2.81
CA LEU A 53 -3.75 4.77 -2.14
C LEU A 53 -4.94 5.45 -2.84
N THR A 54 -4.76 6.71 -3.24
CA THR A 54 -5.78 7.47 -3.96
C THR A 54 -6.10 6.85 -5.32
N GLU A 55 -5.07 6.49 -6.10
CA GLU A 55 -5.27 5.91 -7.44
C GLU A 55 -5.85 4.49 -7.38
N VAL A 56 -5.33 3.65 -6.48
CA VAL A 56 -5.84 2.29 -6.28
C VAL A 56 -7.28 2.31 -5.74
N ALA A 57 -7.61 3.20 -4.80
CA ALA A 57 -8.99 3.33 -4.31
C ALA A 57 -9.97 3.77 -5.41
N ARG A 58 -9.56 4.68 -6.30
CA ARG A 58 -10.39 5.10 -7.44
C ARG A 58 -10.65 3.95 -8.41
N GLY A 59 -9.62 3.18 -8.77
CA GLY A 59 -9.74 2.01 -9.63
C GLY A 59 -10.57 0.89 -8.99
N ALA A 60 -10.34 0.62 -7.70
CA ALA A 60 -11.08 -0.36 -6.90
C ALA A 60 -12.57 -0.02 -6.83
N ALA A 61 -12.92 1.25 -6.60
CA ALA A 61 -14.30 1.71 -6.56
C ALA A 61 -15.01 1.59 -7.92
N ALA A 62 -14.30 1.86 -9.04
CA ALA A 62 -14.87 1.71 -10.37
C ALA A 62 -15.19 0.24 -10.75
N LEU A 63 -14.54 -0.70 -10.07
CA LEU A 63 -14.69 -2.14 -10.29
C LEU A 63 -15.47 -2.84 -9.17
N ASP A 64 -15.99 -2.07 -8.20
CA ASP A 64 -16.70 -2.58 -7.03
C ASP A 64 -15.90 -3.66 -6.26
N ASN A 65 -14.58 -3.46 -6.17
CA ASN A 65 -13.66 -4.43 -5.60
C ASN A 65 -12.51 -3.76 -4.84
N LEU A 66 -12.55 -3.84 -3.51
CA LEU A 66 -11.54 -3.26 -2.62
C LEU A 66 -10.32 -4.16 -2.34
N ALA A 67 -10.25 -5.38 -2.89
CA ALA A 67 -9.09 -6.26 -2.67
C ALA A 67 -7.74 -5.60 -3.00
N PRO A 68 -7.60 -4.80 -4.08
CA PRO A 68 -6.35 -4.09 -4.37
C PRO A 68 -5.95 -3.07 -3.28
N VAL A 69 -6.92 -2.42 -2.64
CA VAL A 69 -6.65 -1.45 -1.55
C VAL A 69 -6.10 -2.18 -0.33
N ALA A 70 -6.68 -3.33 0.04
CA ALA A 70 -6.19 -4.14 1.16
C ALA A 70 -4.76 -4.67 0.93
N VAL A 71 -4.46 -5.08 -0.31
CA VAL A 71 -3.11 -5.49 -0.71
C VAL A 71 -2.13 -4.32 -0.57
N LEU A 72 -2.47 -3.15 -1.10
CA LEU A 72 -1.64 -1.96 -1.02
C LEU A 72 -1.34 -1.57 0.43
N LEU A 73 -2.36 -1.51 1.30
CA LEU A 73 -2.19 -1.19 2.72
C LEU A 73 -1.25 -2.18 3.41
N THR A 74 -1.36 -3.47 3.08
CA THR A 74 -0.49 -4.51 3.66
C THR A 74 0.96 -4.35 3.21
N GLN A 75 1.18 -4.09 1.92
CA GLN A 75 2.52 -3.88 1.37
C GLN A 75 3.21 -2.67 2.02
N TRP A 76 2.51 -1.54 2.11
CA TRP A 76 3.06 -0.34 2.73
C TRP A 76 3.28 -0.46 4.23
N ARG A 77 2.45 -1.26 4.94
CA ARG A 77 2.73 -1.60 6.34
C ARG A 77 4.03 -2.40 6.46
N HIS A 78 4.28 -3.38 5.59
CA HIS A 78 5.55 -4.11 5.60
C HIS A 78 6.75 -3.20 5.29
N THR A 79 6.61 -2.25 4.34
CA THR A 79 7.65 -1.23 4.11
C THR A 79 7.92 -0.41 5.37
N ALA A 80 6.87 0.02 6.08
CA ALA A 80 7.01 0.74 7.34
C ALA A 80 7.67 -0.12 8.44
N GLU A 81 7.37 -1.41 8.51
CA GLU A 81 8.02 -2.36 9.43
C GLU A 81 9.53 -2.48 9.14
N VAL A 82 9.93 -2.53 7.86
CA VAL A 82 11.35 -2.52 7.46
C VAL A 82 12.04 -1.23 7.91
N HIS A 83 11.43 -0.06 7.72
CA HIS A 83 12.03 1.20 8.19
C HIS A 83 12.03 1.36 9.72
N ALA A 84 11.08 0.73 10.42
CA ALA A 84 11.00 0.77 11.88
C ALA A 84 12.08 -0.07 12.56
N ASP A 85 12.60 -1.11 11.88
CA ASP A 85 13.63 -2.02 12.40
C ASP A 85 14.96 -1.83 11.65
N PRO A 86 15.97 -1.18 12.25
CA PRO A 86 17.26 -0.96 11.61
C PRO A 86 17.99 -2.25 11.21
N ALA A 87 17.78 -3.35 11.93
CA ALA A 87 18.40 -4.64 11.59
C ALA A 87 17.74 -5.24 10.35
N LEU A 88 16.41 -5.20 10.27
CA LEU A 88 15.66 -5.62 9.09
C LEU A 88 15.98 -4.73 7.88
N HIS A 89 16.03 -3.41 8.08
CA HIS A 89 16.43 -2.46 7.06
C HIS A 89 17.82 -2.81 6.49
N ALA A 90 18.81 -3.00 7.37
CA ALA A 90 20.17 -3.36 6.95
C ALA A 90 20.22 -4.68 6.18
N LEU A 91 19.38 -5.67 6.55
CA LEU A 91 19.30 -6.95 5.87
C LEU A 91 18.65 -6.84 4.48
N VAL A 92 17.62 -6.01 4.32
CA VAL A 92 16.88 -5.83 3.06
C VAL A 92 17.65 -4.92 2.08
N THR A 93 18.33 -3.88 2.58
CA THR A 93 19.08 -2.94 1.74
C THR A 93 20.55 -3.32 1.56
N GLY A 94 21.04 -4.30 2.31
CA GLY A 94 22.43 -4.75 2.25
C GLY A 94 22.71 -5.56 0.99
N GLU A 95 23.99 -5.55 0.57
CA GLU A 95 24.44 -6.42 -0.51
C GLU A 95 24.26 -7.89 -0.12
N PRO A 96 23.56 -8.70 -0.95
CA PRO A 96 23.36 -10.11 -0.68
C PRO A 96 24.71 -10.84 -0.57
N GLN A 97 24.92 -11.63 0.49
CA GLN A 97 26.16 -12.36 0.70
C GLN A 97 26.10 -13.76 0.05
N GLY A 98 26.96 -14.01 -0.93
CA GLY A 98 27.13 -15.32 -1.58
C GLY A 98 26.84 -15.32 -3.08
N ASP A 99 27.07 -16.47 -3.72
CA ASP A 99 26.91 -16.68 -5.17
C ASP A 99 25.45 -17.01 -5.58
N PHE A 100 24.54 -17.17 -4.62
CA PHE A 100 23.11 -17.59 -4.78
C PHE A 100 22.83 -18.81 -5.67
N GLY A 101 23.88 -19.48 -6.14
CA GLY A 101 23.81 -20.54 -7.12
C GLY A 101 23.58 -20.02 -8.54
N PRO A 102 23.80 -20.87 -9.55
CA PRO A 102 23.52 -20.52 -10.93
C PRO A 102 22.04 -20.19 -11.13
N ALA A 103 21.74 -19.07 -11.79
CA ALA A 103 20.39 -18.71 -12.16
C ALA A 103 19.78 -19.78 -13.09
N HIS A 104 18.57 -20.23 -12.77
CA HIS A 104 17.83 -21.12 -13.67
C HIS A 104 17.54 -20.39 -14.98
N ILE A 105 17.95 -20.98 -16.09
CA ILE A 105 17.60 -20.48 -17.43
C ILE A 105 16.09 -20.69 -17.60
N PRO A 106 15.32 -19.68 -18.03
CA PRO A 106 13.90 -19.87 -18.34
C PRO A 106 13.74 -21.01 -19.35
N GLU A 107 12.80 -21.93 -19.10
CA GLU A 107 12.47 -22.96 -20.08
C GLU A 107 11.81 -22.27 -21.29
N GLU A 108 12.40 -22.43 -22.48
CA GLU A 108 11.74 -22.05 -23.73
C GLU A 108 10.54 -22.98 -23.92
N THR A 109 9.35 -22.49 -23.62
CA THR A 109 8.10 -23.14 -24.05
C THR A 109 7.97 -22.96 -25.57
N ASP A 110 8.17 -24.04 -26.33
CA ASP A 110 7.77 -24.19 -27.74
C ASP A 110 6.24 -24.16 -27.92
#